data_AF-A0A9D7GBW2-F1
#
_entry.id   AF-A0A9D7GBW2-F1
#
_cell.length_a   1.000
_cell.length_b   1.000
_cell.length_c   1.000
_cell.angle_alpha   90.00
_cell.angle_beta   90.00
_cell.angle_gamma   90.00
#
_symmetry.space_group_name_H-M   'P 1'
#
loop_
_entity.id
_entity.type
_entity.pdbx_description
1 polymer ?
#
loop_
_entity_poly.entity_id
_entity_poly.type
_entity_poly.pdbx_seq_one_letter_code
_entity_poly.pdbx_strand_id
1 'polypeptide(L)' 'MRLLNTRKLLFIATALTALTVRSATYYISPTGNDSNNGTSQATAWRTINRANQISSSFQPGDRILFQRGGVYRASSAS' A
#
# COMPACT_ATOMS: atom_id res chain seq x y z
N MET A 1 -9.34 43.19 -22.40
CA MET A 1 -8.73 41.91 -21.97
C MET A 1 -8.15 42.10 -20.57
N ARG A 2 -8.82 41.62 -19.51
CA ARG A 2 -8.35 41.78 -18.13
C ARG A 2 -7.26 40.73 -17.86
N LEU A 3 -6.01 41.18 -17.68
CA LEU A 3 -4.89 40.31 -17.33
C LEU A 3 -5.20 39.58 -16.02
N LEU A 4 -5.14 38.25 -16.05
CA LEU A 4 -5.32 37.41 -14.86
C LEU A 4 -4.16 37.69 -13.88
N ASN A 5 -4.48 38.11 -12.65
CA ASN A 5 -3.47 38.46 -11.64
C ASN A 5 -2.50 37.28 -11.39
N THR A 6 -1.21 37.58 -11.24
CA THR A 6 -0.12 36.60 -11.00
C THR A 6 -0.38 35.70 -9.79
N ARG A 7 -1.11 36.18 -8.78
CA ARG A 7 -1.59 35.40 -7.63
C ARG A 7 -2.55 34.26 -8.03
N LYS A 8 -3.39 34.47 -9.04
CA LYS A 8 -4.29 33.44 -9.60
C LYS A 8 -3.51 32.41 -10.41
N LEU A 9 -2.49 32.83 -11.18
CA LEU A 9 -1.59 31.90 -11.87
C LEU A 9 -0.79 31.04 -10.89
N LEU A 10 -0.28 31.63 -9.79
CA LEU A 10 0.44 30.87 -8.76
C LEU A 10 -0.47 29.84 -8.06
N PHE A 11 -1.73 30.20 -7.77
CA PHE A 11 -2.70 29.27 -7.17
C PHE A 11 -3.03 28.07 -8.08
N ILE A 12 -3.15 28.29 -9.39
CA ILE A 12 -3.43 27.23 -10.37
C ILE A 12 -2.21 26.34 -10.57
N ALA A 13 -0.99 26.90 -10.56
CA ALA A 13 0.25 26.13 -10.69
C ALA A 13 0.48 25.15 -9.52
N THR A 14 0.09 25.50 -8.29
CA THR A 14 0.18 24.60 -7.12
C THR A 14 -0.87 23.48 -7.16
N ALA A 15 -2.02 23.71 -7.80
CA ALA A 15 -3.09 22.72 -7.92
C ALA A 15 -2.82 21.63 -8.97
N LEU A 16 -1.77 21.78 -9.78
CA LEU A 16 -1.42 20.86 -10.86
C LEU A 16 -0.31 19.85 -10.47
N THR A 17 0.00 19.72 -9.18
CA THR A 17 0.76 18.55 -8.71
C THR A 17 -0.20 17.36 -8.69
N ALA A 18 -0.14 16.52 -9.73
CA ALA A 18 -0.85 15.26 -9.75
C ALA A 18 -0.47 14.46 -8.50
N LEU A 19 -1.40 14.33 -7.55
CA LEU A 19 -1.25 13.43 -6.42
C LEU A 19 -1.19 12.01 -6.98
N THR A 20 0.01 11.46 -7.13
CA THR A 20 0.17 10.04 -7.47
C THR A 20 -0.30 9.22 -6.29
N VAL A 21 -1.54 8.72 -6.33
CA VAL A 21 -2.05 7.78 -5.33
C VAL A 21 -1.35 6.45 -5.60
N ARG A 22 -0.35 6.11 -4.79
CA ARG A 22 0.26 4.78 -4.79
C ARG A 22 -0.60 3.85 -3.92
N SER A 23 -1.11 2.79 -4.55
CA SER A 23 -1.80 1.68 -3.88
C SER A 23 -1.00 0.40 -4.17
N ALA A 24 -0.47 -0.22 -3.13
CA ALA A 24 0.20 -1.51 -3.19
C ALA A 24 -0.80 -2.65 -2.93
N THR A 25 -0.53 -3.82 -3.49
CA THR A 25 -1.27 -5.04 -3.16
C THR A 25 -0.27 -6.07 -2.62
N TYR A 26 -0.51 -6.50 -1.39
CA TYR A 26 0.28 -7.51 -0.70
C TYR A 26 -0.48 -8.84 -0.64
N TYR A 27 0.24 -9.95 -0.75
CA TYR A 27 -0.32 -11.30 -0.80
C TYR A 27 0.20 -12.13 0.37
N ILE A 28 -0.69 -12.89 1.01
CA ILE A 28 -0.37 -13.82 2.09
C ILE A 28 -0.87 -15.22 1.71
N SER A 29 0.03 -16.21 1.73
CA SER A 29 -0.23 -17.60 1.33
C SER A 29 0.36 -18.59 2.34
N PRO A 30 -0.32 -19.70 2.67
CA PRO A 30 0.26 -20.74 3.54
C PRO A 30 1.56 -21.34 3.00
N THR A 31 1.77 -21.31 1.68
CA THR A 31 2.98 -21.80 1.01
C THR A 31 3.98 -20.69 0.68
N GLY A 32 3.71 -19.46 1.14
CA GLY A 32 4.57 -18.30 0.93
C GLY A 32 5.83 -18.31 1.79
N ASN A 33 6.59 -17.20 1.72
CA ASN A 33 7.79 -16.99 2.53
C ASN A 33 7.87 -15.52 2.98
N ASP A 34 8.11 -15.27 4.27
CA ASP A 34 8.17 -13.92 4.85
C ASP A 34 9.42 -13.13 4.41
N SER A 35 10.42 -13.79 3.80
CA SER A 35 11.53 -13.12 3.13
C SER A 35 11.17 -12.53 1.76
N ASN A 36 10.00 -12.86 1.21
CA ASN A 36 9.56 -12.32 -0.08
C ASN A 36 9.16 -10.84 0.04
N ASN A 37 9.02 -10.17 -1.10
CA ASN A 37 8.52 -8.79 -1.16
C ASN A 37 7.01 -8.66 -0.93
N GLY A 38 6.24 -9.76 -1.07
CA GLY A 38 4.80 -9.78 -0.83
C GLY A 38 3.95 -9.18 -1.95
N THR A 39 4.52 -8.65 -3.04
CA THR A 39 3.79 -7.84 -4.03
C THR A 39 3.22 -8.62 -5.21
N SER A 40 3.33 -9.95 -5.20
CA SER A 40 2.69 -10.85 -6.16
C SER A 40 2.24 -12.15 -5.49
N GLN A 41 1.34 -12.90 -6.12
CA GLN A 41 0.94 -14.22 -5.63
C GLN A 41 2.12 -15.20 -5.54
N ALA A 42 3.05 -15.16 -6.51
CA ALA A 42 4.23 -16.03 -6.53
C ALA A 42 5.25 -15.69 -5.44
N THR A 43 5.26 -14.43 -4.99
CA THR A 43 6.17 -13.91 -3.95
C THR A 43 5.39 -13.48 -2.70
N ALA A 44 4.32 -14.21 -2.36
CA ALA A 44 3.51 -13.93 -1.18
C ALA A 44 4.28 -14.16 0.13
N TRP A 45 3.91 -13.40 1.16
CA TRP A 45 4.31 -13.69 2.54
C TRP A 45 3.60 -14.93 3.07
N ARG A 46 4.15 -15.50 4.14
CA ARG A 46 3.58 -16.68 4.80
C ARG A 46 2.67 -16.31 5.96
N THR A 47 3.03 -15.31 6.75
CA THR A 47 2.40 -15.05 8.05
C THR A 47 1.72 -13.69 8.12
N ILE A 48 0.69 -13.59 8.97
CA ILE A 48 0.07 -12.31 9.35
C ILE A 48 1.09 -11.40 10.05
N ASN A 49 1.99 -11.99 10.85
CA ASN A 49 3.00 -11.22 11.59
C ASN A 49 3.87 -10.39 10.65
N ARG A 50 4.20 -10.90 9.46
CA ARG A 50 4.97 -10.13 8.48
C ARG A 50 4.22 -8.88 8.01
N ALA A 51 2.92 -8.98 7.77
CA ALA A 51 2.09 -7.82 7.45
C ALA A 51 1.98 -6.85 8.62
N ASN A 52 1.85 -7.35 9.85
CA ASN A 52 1.79 -6.50 11.05
C ASN A 52 3.09 -5.72 11.29
N GLN A 53 4.26 -6.34 11.05
CA GLN A 53 5.57 -5.70 11.23
C GLN A 53 5.75 -4.43 10.38
N ILE A 54 5.12 -4.38 9.21
CA ILE A 54 5.22 -3.25 8.29
C ILE A 54 3.97 -2.36 8.30
N SER A 55 3.03 -2.60 9.22
CA SER A 55 1.72 -1.95 9.23
C SER A 55 1.79 -0.42 9.30
N SER A 56 2.83 0.11 9.94
CA SER A 56 3.13 1.55 10.00
C SER A 56 3.47 2.17 8.64
N SER A 57 3.82 1.36 7.65
CA SER A 57 4.16 1.81 6.29
C SER A 57 2.97 1.76 5.32
N PHE A 58 1.85 1.13 5.70
CA PHE A 58 0.68 1.04 4.83
C PHE A 58 0.09 2.42 4.56
N GLN A 59 -0.33 2.62 3.32
CA GLN A 59 -0.97 3.84 2.85
C GLN A 59 -2.46 3.60 2.54
N PRO A 60 -3.30 4.65 2.59
CA PRO A 60 -4.67 4.55 2.13
C PRO A 60 -4.76 3.99 0.71
N GLY A 61 -5.56 2.95 0.54
CA GLY A 61 -5.73 2.26 -0.74
C GLY A 61 -4.88 0.99 -0.89
N ASP A 62 -3.93 0.72 0.01
CA ASP A 62 -3.22 -0.55 0.02
C ASP A 62 -4.18 -1.72 0.30
N ARG A 63 -3.87 -2.88 -0.26
CA ARG A 63 -4.66 -4.11 -0.14
C ARG A 63 -3.82 -5.23 0.41
N ILE A 64 -4.40 -6.03 1.31
CA ILE A 64 -3.78 -7.25 1.83
C ILE A 64 -4.72 -8.40 1.47
N LEU A 65 -4.25 -9.27 0.57
CA LEU A 65 -5.02 -10.36 0.00
C LEU A 65 -4.55 -11.69 0.58
N PHE A 66 -5.50 -12.46 1.12
CA PHE A 66 -5.25 -13.79 1.64
C PHE A 66 -5.61 -14.82 0.57
N GLN A 67 -4.71 -15.78 0.34
CA GLN A 67 -4.99 -16.92 -0.52
C GLN A 67 -6.18 -17.72 0.03
N ARG A 68 -7.15 -17.98 -0.85
CA ARG A 68 -8.34 -18.76 -0.49
C ARG A 68 -7.97 -20.13 0.10
N GLY A 69 -8.75 -20.59 1.06
CA GLY A 69 -8.54 -21.89 1.73
C GLY A 69 -7.33 -21.95 2.67
N GLY A 70 -6.60 -20.85 2.84
CA GLY A 70 -5.54 -20.76 3.84
C GLY A 70 -6.08 -20.60 5.26
N VAL A 71 -5.36 -21.16 6.23
CA VAL A 71 -5.58 -20.93 7.66
C VAL A 71 -4.45 -20.05 8.18
N TYR A 72 -4.81 -18.92 8.77
CA TYR A 72 -3.85 -17.90 9.21
C TYR A 72 -4.06 -17.62 10.69
N ARG A 73 -3.03 -17.87 11.49
CA ARG A 73 -3.03 -17.57 12.92
C ARG A 73 -2.21 -16.33 13.17
N ALA A 74 -2.81 -15.34 13.80
CA ALA A 74 -2.07 -14.23 14.38
C ALA A 74 -1.54 -14.65 15.75
N SER A 75 -0.26 -14.41 16.02
CA SER A 75 0.28 -14.56 17.38
C SER A 75 0.45 -13.16 17.98
N SER A 76 -0.25 -12.87 19.08
CA SER A 76 0.04 -11.73 19.93
C SER A 76 1.26 -12.06 20.80
N ALA A 77 2.46 -11.91 20.27
CA ALA A 77 3.64 -11.81 21.12
C ALA A 77 3.79 -10.33 21.47
N SER A 78 3.49 -10.02 22.73
CA SER A 78 3.68 -8.72 23.38
C SER A 78 5.15 -8.29 23.37
#